data_AF-A0A947M343-F1
#
_entry.id   AF-A0A947M343-F1
#
_cell.length_a   1.000
_cell.length_b   1.000
_cell.length_c   1.000
_cell.angle_alpha   90.00
_cell.angle_beta   90.00
_cell.angle_gamma   90.00
#
_symmetry.space_group_name_H-M   'P 1'
#
loop_
_entity.id
_entity.type
_entity.pdbx_description
1 polymer ?
#
loop_
_entity_poly.entity_id
_entity_poly.type
_entity_poly.pdbx_seq_one_letter_code
_entity_poly.pdbx_strand_id
1 'polypeptide(L)'
;MCNQHRAFIFPGQGSQFPGMGKDLAEAFVEAREVFAEIDDALSQKLSKLMFEGAESDLNMTANTQPALMAVSLAVVRILEKQGGINIASACKYVAGHSLGEYSALTAAGALSLGDCARLLRIRGTAMQEAVPVGVGAMAAILGLDFEDVKKIAADVEGSGICAAANDNAPGQVVVSGHKGAVEAAIALATERGAKRAIALPVSAPFH
;
A
#
# COMPACT_ATOMS: atom_id res chain seq x y z
N MET A 1 -2.32 -26.65 -20.85
CA MET A 1 -2.25 -26.99 -19.41
C MET A 1 -1.62 -25.80 -18.71
N CYS A 2 -2.41 -24.98 -18.00
CA CYS A 2 -1.89 -23.79 -17.31
C CYS A 2 -1.10 -24.23 -16.06
N ASN A 3 0.10 -23.68 -15.89
CA ASN A 3 1.08 -24.08 -14.90
C ASN A 3 0.53 -23.91 -13.47
N GLN A 4 0.55 -24.97 -12.67
CA GLN A 4 -0.22 -25.13 -11.42
C GLN A 4 0.26 -24.30 -10.19
N HIS A 5 1.07 -23.27 -10.37
CA HIS A 5 1.67 -22.52 -9.25
C HIS A 5 1.80 -21.01 -9.53
N ARG A 6 0.77 -20.39 -10.11
CA ARG A 6 0.73 -18.92 -10.23
C ARG A 6 0.10 -18.30 -8.99
N ALA A 7 0.65 -17.16 -8.55
CA ALA A 7 0.04 -16.26 -7.59
C ALA A 7 -0.02 -14.85 -8.18
N PHE A 8 -1.08 -14.10 -7.86
CA PHE A 8 -1.16 -12.67 -8.15
C PHE A 8 -0.89 -11.88 -6.86
N ILE A 9 0.06 -10.95 -6.94
CA ILE A 9 0.48 -10.13 -5.80
C ILE A 9 0.14 -8.67 -6.08
N PHE A 10 -0.53 -8.03 -5.13
CA PHE A 10 -1.02 -6.67 -5.24
C PHE A 10 -0.20 -5.72 -4.38
N PRO A 11 0.32 -4.60 -4.94
CA PRO A 11 1.19 -3.69 -4.22
C PRO A 11 0.46 -2.91 -3.12
N GLY A 12 1.23 -2.50 -2.11
CA GLY A 12 0.78 -1.63 -1.04
C GLY A 12 0.98 -0.15 -1.34
N GLN A 13 0.80 0.69 -0.31
CA GLN A 13 1.00 2.14 -0.39
C GLN A 13 2.49 2.45 -0.57
N GLY A 14 2.80 3.49 -1.35
CA GLY A 14 4.16 3.96 -1.63
C GLY A 14 4.55 3.88 -3.11
N SER A 15 3.76 3.20 -3.95
CA SER A 15 3.97 3.10 -5.40
C SER A 15 3.05 3.99 -6.23
N GLN A 16 2.25 4.85 -5.60
CA GLN A 16 1.38 5.80 -6.29
C GLN A 16 2.20 6.94 -6.92
N PHE A 17 1.72 7.45 -8.05
CA PHE A 17 2.30 8.62 -8.71
C PHE A 17 1.22 9.37 -9.51
N PRO A 18 1.32 10.71 -9.68
CA PRO A 18 0.41 11.46 -10.54
C PRO A 18 0.43 10.95 -11.98
N GLY A 19 -0.74 10.76 -12.59
CA GLY A 19 -0.90 10.18 -13.92
C GLY A 19 -1.11 8.67 -13.93
N MET A 20 -1.01 7.97 -12.79
CA MET A 20 -1.18 6.52 -12.75
C MET A 20 -2.57 6.08 -13.26
N GLY A 21 -2.61 5.04 -14.08
CA GLY A 21 -3.84 4.51 -14.66
C GLY A 21 -4.41 5.29 -15.85
N LYS A 22 -3.89 6.48 -16.17
CA LYS A 22 -4.38 7.30 -17.29
C LYS A 22 -4.23 6.58 -18.63
N ASP A 23 -3.03 6.09 -18.94
CA ASP A 23 -2.77 5.36 -20.18
C ASP A 23 -3.66 4.11 -20.33
N LEU A 24 -3.97 3.45 -19.21
CA LEU A 24 -4.89 2.30 -19.19
C LEU A 24 -6.32 2.76 -19.53
N ALA A 25 -6.79 3.86 -18.95
CA ALA A 25 -8.11 4.43 -19.22
C ALA A 25 -8.24 4.94 -20.67
N GLU A 26 -7.16 5.46 -21.26
CA GLU A 26 -7.16 5.89 -22.65
C GLU A 26 -7.22 4.68 -23.60
N ALA A 27 -6.44 3.63 -23.31
CA ALA A 27 -6.34 2.45 -24.17
C ALA A 27 -7.50 1.45 -24.03
N PHE A 28 -8.07 1.27 -22.84
CA PHE A 28 -9.01 0.18 -22.54
C PHE A 28 -10.32 0.68 -21.92
N VAL A 29 -11.45 0.22 -22.45
CA VAL A 29 -12.77 0.57 -21.92
C VAL A 29 -12.99 -0.01 -20.52
N GLU A 30 -12.45 -1.19 -20.26
CA GLU A 30 -12.54 -1.89 -18.98
C GLU A 30 -11.90 -1.10 -17.84
N ALA A 31 -10.78 -0.44 -18.10
CA ALA A 31 -10.15 0.44 -17.12
C ALA A 31 -11.04 1.65 -16.84
N ARG A 32 -11.62 2.28 -17.87
CA ARG A 32 -12.56 3.41 -17.69
C ARG A 32 -13.75 3.02 -16.85
N GLU A 33 -14.32 1.84 -17.09
CA GLU A 33 -15.46 1.33 -16.32
C GLU A 33 -15.10 1.11 -14.85
N VAL A 34 -13.92 0.52 -14.56
CA VAL A 34 -13.44 0.36 -13.18
C VAL A 34 -13.27 1.72 -12.49
N PHE A 35 -12.64 2.68 -13.15
CA PHE A 35 -12.46 4.02 -12.57
C PHE A 35 -13.80 4.74 -12.35
N ALA A 36 -14.75 4.61 -13.29
CA ALA A 36 -16.08 5.19 -13.16
C ALA A 36 -16.87 4.55 -12.00
N GLU A 37 -16.84 3.22 -11.86
CA GLU A 37 -17.52 2.53 -10.76
C GLU A 37 -16.99 2.97 -9.39
N ILE A 38 -15.67 3.16 -9.28
CA ILE A 38 -15.03 3.65 -8.05
C ILE A 38 -15.39 5.11 -7.79
N ASP A 39 -15.37 5.96 -8.82
CA ASP A 39 -15.75 7.37 -8.69
C ASP A 39 -17.20 7.50 -8.18
N ASP A 40 -18.12 6.70 -8.73
CA ASP A 40 -19.51 6.67 -8.33
C ASP A 40 -19.68 6.10 -6.91
N ALA A 41 -18.95 5.03 -6.57
CA ALA A 41 -18.97 4.43 -5.24
C ALA A 41 -18.48 5.39 -4.14
N LEU A 42 -17.58 6.31 -4.47
CA LEU A 42 -17.03 7.32 -3.57
C LEU A 42 -17.75 8.67 -3.65
N SER A 43 -18.69 8.84 -4.58
CA SER A 43 -19.30 10.14 -4.90
C SER A 43 -18.25 11.24 -5.16
N GLN A 44 -17.12 10.87 -5.78
CA GLN A 44 -15.97 11.75 -6.01
C GLN A 44 -15.24 11.33 -7.29
N LYS A 45 -14.76 12.28 -8.08
CA LYS A 45 -13.86 11.99 -9.22
C LYS A 45 -12.44 11.69 -8.75
N LEU A 46 -12.24 10.53 -8.12
CA LEU A 46 -10.93 10.03 -7.71
C LEU A 46 -10.03 9.83 -8.93
N SER A 47 -10.57 9.33 -10.04
CA SER A 47 -9.86 9.18 -11.31
C SER A 47 -9.20 10.49 -11.78
N LYS A 48 -9.91 11.62 -11.68
CA LYS A 48 -9.36 12.94 -12.01
C LYS A 48 -8.19 13.31 -11.09
N LEU A 49 -8.31 13.05 -9.78
CA LEU A 49 -7.21 13.25 -8.84
C LEU A 49 -5.99 12.37 -9.20
N MET A 50 -6.22 11.12 -9.60
CA MET A 50 -5.16 10.20 -10.01
C MET A 50 -4.43 10.69 -11.26
N PHE A 51 -5.16 11.22 -12.25
CA PHE A 51 -4.60 11.57 -13.57
C PHE A 51 -3.97 12.96 -13.61
N GLU A 52 -4.55 13.91 -12.88
CA GLU A 52 -4.25 15.35 -13.02
C GLU A 52 -3.99 16.04 -11.68
N GLY A 53 -4.22 15.35 -10.56
CA GLY A 53 -4.14 15.92 -9.23
C GLY A 53 -2.72 16.25 -8.78
N ALA A 54 -2.62 17.10 -7.76
CA ALA A 54 -1.36 17.36 -7.08
C ALA A 54 -0.87 16.10 -6.37
N GLU A 55 0.45 15.88 -6.39
CA GLU A 55 1.08 14.75 -5.70
C GLU A 55 0.76 14.75 -4.20
N SER A 56 0.71 15.92 -3.56
CA SER A 56 0.34 16.07 -2.14
C SER A 56 -1.03 15.50 -1.82
N ASP A 57 -2.01 15.73 -2.69
CA ASP A 57 -3.38 15.29 -2.50
C ASP A 57 -3.50 13.79 -2.74
N LEU A 58 -2.80 13.27 -3.76
CA LEU A 58 -2.74 11.83 -4.03
C LEU A 58 -2.02 11.06 -2.92
N ASN A 59 -1.02 11.68 -2.27
CA ASN A 59 -0.27 11.12 -1.14
C ASN A 59 -1.02 11.17 0.20
N MET A 60 -2.20 11.78 0.26
CA MET A 60 -3.09 11.59 1.40
C MET A 60 -3.58 10.14 1.41
N THR A 61 -3.30 9.41 2.49
CA THR A 61 -3.66 7.98 2.66
C THR A 61 -5.13 7.69 2.31
N ALA A 62 -6.04 8.61 2.64
CA ALA A 62 -7.47 8.52 2.29
C ALA A 62 -7.74 8.44 0.77
N ASN A 63 -6.89 9.07 -0.05
CA ASN A 63 -6.94 9.01 -1.51
C ASN A 63 -6.03 7.89 -2.06
N THR A 64 -4.84 7.72 -1.50
CA THR A 64 -3.84 6.77 -1.99
C THR A 64 -4.36 5.33 -2.02
N GLN A 65 -5.06 4.92 -0.95
CA GLN A 65 -5.54 3.54 -0.83
C GLN A 65 -6.55 3.14 -1.91
N PRO A 66 -7.70 3.83 -2.07
CA PRO A 66 -8.63 3.49 -3.13
C PRO A 66 -8.01 3.69 -4.52
N ALA A 67 -7.08 4.63 -4.70
CA ALA A 67 -6.46 4.89 -5.98
C ALA A 67 -5.52 3.76 -6.46
N LEU A 68 -4.71 3.18 -5.57
CA LEU A 68 -3.86 2.02 -5.90
C LEU A 68 -4.68 0.74 -6.16
N MET A 69 -5.78 0.56 -5.41
CA MET A 69 -6.73 -0.51 -5.67
C MET A 69 -7.40 -0.34 -7.04
N ALA A 70 -7.77 0.89 -7.41
CA ALA A 70 -8.36 1.19 -8.71
C ALA A 70 -7.47 0.77 -9.89
N VAL A 71 -6.18 1.14 -9.86
CA VAL A 71 -5.21 0.74 -10.90
C VAL A 71 -5.05 -0.78 -10.94
N SER A 72 -4.91 -1.40 -9.77
CA SER A 72 -4.77 -2.85 -9.66
C SER A 72 -5.94 -3.59 -10.31
N LEU A 73 -7.18 -3.13 -10.05
CA LEU A 73 -8.36 -3.81 -10.56
C LEU A 73 -8.72 -3.43 -11.98
N ALA A 74 -8.29 -2.26 -12.45
CA ALA A 74 -8.33 -1.92 -13.86
C ALA A 74 -7.47 -2.92 -14.66
N VAL A 75 -6.26 -3.22 -14.19
CA VAL A 75 -5.40 -4.24 -14.79
C VAL A 75 -6.05 -5.62 -14.74
N VAL A 76 -6.62 -6.02 -13.60
CA VAL A 76 -7.35 -7.30 -13.49
C VAL A 76 -8.48 -7.37 -14.52
N ARG A 77 -9.30 -6.33 -14.64
CA ARG A 77 -10.42 -6.30 -15.58
C ARG A 77 -9.95 -6.39 -17.04
N ILE A 78 -8.86 -5.72 -17.39
CA ILE A 78 -8.24 -5.83 -18.72
C ILE A 78 -7.77 -7.27 -18.97
N LEU A 79 -7.06 -7.88 -18.03
CA LEU A 79 -6.57 -9.26 -18.16
C LEU A 79 -7.70 -10.26 -18.34
N GLU A 80 -8.82 -10.07 -17.64
CA GLU A 80 -10.01 -10.92 -17.76
C GLU A 80 -10.69 -10.77 -19.12
N LYS A 81 -10.94 -9.53 -19.56
CA LYS A 81 -11.76 -9.25 -20.75
C LYS A 81 -10.98 -9.32 -22.05
N GLN A 82 -9.76 -8.80 -22.07
CA GLN A 82 -8.91 -8.75 -23.27
C GLN A 82 -7.92 -9.92 -23.30
N GLY A 83 -7.41 -10.33 -22.13
CA GLY A 83 -6.44 -11.42 -22.02
C GLY A 83 -7.05 -12.81 -21.87
N GLY A 84 -8.36 -12.92 -21.61
CA GLY A 84 -9.02 -14.20 -21.31
C GLY A 84 -8.50 -14.87 -20.02
N ILE A 85 -7.85 -14.11 -19.13
CA ILE A 85 -7.27 -14.61 -17.88
C ILE A 85 -8.30 -14.43 -16.77
N ASN A 86 -9.07 -15.47 -16.48
CA ASN A 86 -9.93 -15.50 -15.30
C ASN A 86 -9.07 -15.72 -14.04
N ILE A 87 -9.01 -14.76 -13.12
CA ILE A 87 -8.13 -14.84 -11.93
C ILE A 87 -8.41 -16.10 -11.10
N ALA A 88 -9.69 -16.43 -10.89
CA ALA A 88 -10.10 -17.57 -10.07
C ALA A 88 -9.62 -18.94 -10.62
N SER A 89 -9.42 -19.07 -11.94
CA SER A 89 -8.87 -20.28 -12.55
C SER A 89 -7.40 -20.17 -12.97
N ALA A 90 -6.87 -18.96 -13.08
CA ALA A 90 -5.50 -18.69 -13.53
C ALA A 90 -4.45 -18.75 -12.41
N CYS A 91 -4.86 -18.78 -11.14
CA CYS A 91 -3.96 -18.85 -9.99
C CYS A 91 -4.51 -19.73 -8.88
N LYS A 92 -3.64 -20.17 -7.96
CA LYS A 92 -4.05 -20.84 -6.72
C LYS A 92 -4.13 -19.88 -5.53
N TYR A 93 -3.43 -18.75 -5.62
CA TYR A 93 -3.26 -17.82 -4.51
C TYR A 93 -3.31 -16.38 -5.01
N VAL A 94 -3.89 -15.52 -4.18
CA VAL A 94 -3.74 -14.07 -4.27
C VAL A 94 -3.20 -13.58 -2.94
N ALA A 95 -2.40 -12.53 -2.96
CA ALA A 95 -1.94 -11.85 -1.75
C ALA A 95 -1.70 -10.38 -2.05
N GLY A 96 -1.66 -9.54 -1.02
CA GLY A 96 -1.24 -8.17 -1.20
C GLY A 96 -0.63 -7.58 0.04
N HIS A 97 0.13 -6.52 -0.16
CA HIS A 97 0.86 -5.87 0.92
C HIS A 97 0.02 -4.75 1.52
N SER A 98 -0.37 -4.85 2.81
CA SER A 98 -1.20 -3.86 3.49
C SER A 98 -2.49 -3.56 2.72
N LEU A 99 -2.65 -2.37 2.09
CA LEU A 99 -3.83 -2.07 1.27
C LEU A 99 -4.02 -3.06 0.12
N GLY A 100 -2.91 -3.63 -0.39
CA GLY A 100 -2.93 -4.57 -1.51
C GLY A 100 -3.76 -5.81 -1.18
N GLU A 101 -3.88 -6.18 0.09
CA GLU A 101 -4.74 -7.29 0.52
C GLU A 101 -6.21 -7.07 0.13
N TYR A 102 -6.70 -5.83 0.22
CA TYR A 102 -8.06 -5.50 -0.23
C TYR A 102 -8.20 -5.64 -1.74
N SER A 103 -7.18 -5.25 -2.51
CA SER A 103 -7.16 -5.47 -3.96
C SER A 103 -7.17 -6.96 -4.30
N ALA A 104 -6.41 -7.77 -3.56
CA ALA A 104 -6.37 -9.22 -3.70
C ALA A 104 -7.75 -9.85 -3.38
N LEU A 105 -8.37 -9.44 -2.28
CA LEU A 105 -9.71 -9.91 -1.87
C LEU A 105 -10.77 -9.55 -2.92
N THR A 106 -10.74 -8.34 -3.47
CA THR A 106 -11.68 -7.94 -4.53
C THR A 106 -11.41 -8.67 -5.84
N ALA A 107 -10.13 -8.87 -6.22
CA ALA A 107 -9.77 -9.67 -7.39
C ALA A 107 -10.19 -11.15 -7.27
N ALA A 108 -10.22 -11.69 -6.05
CA ALA A 108 -10.76 -13.02 -5.75
C ALA A 108 -12.30 -13.07 -5.61
N GLY A 109 -12.98 -11.92 -5.72
CA GLY A 109 -14.44 -11.82 -5.61
C GLY A 109 -14.99 -11.87 -4.18
N ALA A 110 -14.14 -11.77 -3.15
CA ALA A 110 -14.56 -11.74 -1.76
C ALA A 110 -15.18 -10.39 -1.36
N LEU A 111 -14.83 -9.31 -2.05
CA LEU A 111 -15.40 -7.98 -1.92
C LEU A 111 -15.88 -7.49 -3.29
N SER A 112 -16.96 -6.70 -3.32
CA SER A 112 -17.30 -5.95 -4.52
C SER A 112 -16.34 -4.77 -4.71
N LEU A 113 -16.20 -4.27 -5.94
CA LEU A 113 -15.33 -3.14 -6.25
C LEU A 113 -15.78 -1.87 -5.52
N GLY A 114 -17.08 -1.54 -5.59
CA GLY A 114 -17.64 -0.40 -4.88
C GLY A 114 -17.52 -0.49 -3.35
N ASP A 115 -17.74 -1.67 -2.74
CA ASP A 115 -17.58 -1.82 -1.29
C ASP A 115 -16.13 -1.68 -0.86
N CYS A 116 -15.21 -2.27 -1.63
CA CYS A 116 -13.77 -2.13 -1.38
C CYS A 116 -13.33 -0.66 -1.47
N ALA A 117 -13.80 0.09 -2.47
CA ALA A 117 -13.49 1.51 -2.61
C ALA A 117 -13.93 2.31 -1.37
N ARG A 118 -15.18 2.13 -0.92
CA ARG A 118 -15.71 2.79 0.29
C ARG A 118 -14.94 2.37 1.55
N LEU A 119 -14.64 1.09 1.68
CA LEU A 119 -13.89 0.56 2.83
C LEU A 119 -12.48 1.15 2.88
N LEU A 120 -11.77 1.20 1.74
CA LEU A 120 -10.44 1.78 1.67
C LEU A 120 -10.43 3.29 1.90
N ARG A 121 -11.49 4.01 1.48
CA ARG A 121 -11.69 5.42 1.85
C ARG A 121 -11.79 5.58 3.37
N ILE A 122 -12.66 4.80 4.03
CA ILE A 122 -12.84 4.84 5.49
C ILE A 122 -11.53 4.48 6.20
N ARG A 123 -10.89 3.39 5.79
CA ARG A 123 -9.61 2.93 6.35
C ARG A 123 -8.52 3.99 6.19
N GLY A 124 -8.38 4.55 5.00
CA GLY A 124 -7.36 5.56 4.71
C GLY A 124 -7.55 6.84 5.51
N THR A 125 -8.79 7.31 5.67
CA THR A 125 -9.13 8.44 6.55
C THR A 125 -8.80 8.12 8.01
N ALA A 126 -9.27 6.99 8.53
CA ALA A 126 -9.03 6.60 9.93
C ALA A 126 -7.53 6.48 10.25
N MET A 127 -6.75 5.88 9.35
CA MET A 127 -5.29 5.77 9.50
C MET A 127 -4.59 7.12 9.48
N GLN A 128 -5.08 8.06 8.65
CA GLN A 128 -4.51 9.40 8.53
C GLN A 128 -4.83 10.28 9.74
N GLU A 129 -6.00 10.09 10.35
CA GLU A 129 -6.46 10.86 11.50
C GLU A 129 -5.98 10.31 12.85
N ALA A 130 -5.50 9.05 12.89
CA ALA A 130 -5.07 8.39 14.11
C ALA A 130 -3.90 9.08 14.83
N VAL A 131 -3.00 9.72 14.07
CA VAL A 131 -1.83 10.43 14.60
C VAL A 131 -1.67 11.75 13.85
N PRO A 132 -1.52 12.91 14.54
CA PRO A 132 -1.32 14.19 13.88
C PRO A 132 -0.10 14.19 12.95
N VAL A 133 -0.21 14.92 11.84
CA VAL A 133 0.86 15.04 10.84
C VAL A 133 2.16 15.48 11.51
N GLY A 134 3.24 14.75 11.22
CA GLY A 134 4.59 15.04 11.72
C GLY A 134 4.91 14.48 13.11
N VAL A 135 3.94 13.89 13.82
CA VAL A 135 4.16 13.24 15.13
C VAL A 135 4.73 11.83 14.97
N GLY A 136 4.23 11.07 13.99
CA GLY A 136 4.70 9.73 13.69
C GLY A 136 5.63 9.67 12.48
N ALA A 137 6.35 8.56 12.37
CA ALA A 137 7.20 8.25 11.21
C ALA A 137 7.28 6.74 10.99
N MET A 138 7.85 6.36 9.84
CA MET A 138 8.27 4.99 9.56
C MET A 138 9.68 5.00 8.94
N ALA A 139 10.44 3.93 9.15
CA ALA A 139 11.75 3.76 8.56
C ALA A 139 12.01 2.32 8.11
N ALA A 140 12.61 2.16 6.94
CA ALA A 140 13.10 0.87 6.46
C ALA A 140 14.49 0.60 7.02
N ILE A 141 14.66 -0.57 7.64
CA ILE A 141 15.92 -1.10 8.16
C ILE A 141 16.35 -2.27 7.27
N LEU A 142 17.48 -2.10 6.58
CA LEU A 142 18.02 -3.06 5.63
C LEU A 142 19.26 -3.75 6.19
N GLY A 143 19.33 -5.07 6.06
CA GLY A 143 20.48 -5.89 6.45
C GLY A 143 20.44 -6.46 7.87
N LEU A 144 19.36 -6.23 8.63
CA LEU A 144 19.11 -6.85 9.93
C LEU A 144 17.82 -7.67 9.88
N ASP A 145 17.77 -8.77 10.62
CA ASP A 145 16.58 -9.61 10.71
C ASP A 145 15.50 -8.99 11.62
N PHE A 146 14.31 -9.58 11.60
CA PHE A 146 13.16 -9.07 12.33
C PHE A 146 13.35 -9.05 13.85
N GLU A 147 14.05 -10.03 14.41
CA GLU A 147 14.26 -10.11 15.86
C GLU A 147 15.27 -9.08 16.34
N ASP A 148 16.31 -8.80 15.57
CA ASP A 148 17.27 -7.74 15.87
C ASP A 148 16.62 -6.35 15.76
N VAL A 149 15.76 -6.14 14.75
CA VAL A 149 15.00 -4.89 14.62
C VAL A 149 13.98 -4.70 15.75
N LYS A 150 13.34 -5.77 16.24
CA LYS A 150 12.51 -5.71 17.44
C LYS A 150 13.29 -5.29 18.68
N LYS A 151 14.50 -5.80 18.89
CA LYS A 151 15.38 -5.36 19.99
C LYS A 151 15.74 -3.88 19.84
N ILE A 152 16.10 -3.44 18.63
CA ILE A 152 16.37 -2.02 18.34
C ILE A 152 15.17 -1.14 18.71
N ALA A 153 13.95 -1.54 18.32
CA ALA A 153 12.74 -0.80 18.63
C ALA A 153 12.47 -0.71 20.15
N ALA A 154 12.71 -1.80 20.89
CA ALA A 154 12.60 -1.82 22.35
C ALA A 154 13.65 -0.94 23.04
N ASP A 155 14.89 -0.93 22.54
CA ASP A 155 15.98 -0.15 23.13
C ASP A 155 15.83 1.37 22.97
N VAL A 156 14.93 1.82 22.09
CA VAL A 156 14.62 3.25 21.88
C VAL A 156 13.30 3.70 22.50
N GLU A 157 12.63 2.84 23.28
CA GLU A 157 11.32 3.14 23.90
C GLU A 157 11.35 4.41 24.77
N GLY A 158 12.50 4.75 25.36
CA GLY A 158 12.71 5.99 26.11
C GLY A 158 12.55 7.28 25.28
N SER A 159 12.56 7.19 23.95
CA SER A 159 12.32 8.30 23.01
C SER A 159 10.89 8.32 22.45
N GLY A 160 10.01 7.45 22.95
CA GLY A 160 8.63 7.27 22.52
C GLY A 160 8.37 5.88 21.93
N ILE A 161 7.12 5.62 21.55
CA ILE A 161 6.73 4.33 20.95
C ILE A 161 7.49 4.09 19.64
N CYS A 162 8.11 2.93 19.49
CA CYS A 162 8.69 2.41 18.26
C CYS A 162 8.42 0.89 18.22
N ALA A 163 7.97 0.38 17.08
CA ALA A 163 7.69 -1.05 16.89
C ALA A 163 8.16 -1.50 15.51
N ALA A 164 8.50 -2.79 15.38
CA ALA A 164 8.70 -3.42 14.08
C ALA A 164 7.33 -3.61 13.40
N ALA A 165 7.08 -2.82 12.36
CA ALA A 165 5.80 -2.67 11.67
C ALA A 165 5.62 -3.66 10.51
N ASN A 166 6.70 -3.97 9.77
CA ASN A 166 6.64 -4.88 8.63
C ASN A 166 7.87 -5.76 8.55
N ASP A 167 7.67 -7.07 8.41
CA ASP A 167 8.69 -8.03 7.97
C ASP A 167 8.46 -8.35 6.49
N ASN A 168 9.17 -7.67 5.59
CA ASN A 168 8.89 -7.74 4.15
C ASN A 168 9.67 -8.84 3.45
N ALA A 169 10.91 -9.06 3.87
CA ALA A 169 11.82 -10.06 3.33
C ALA A 169 13.01 -10.23 4.30
N PRO A 170 13.80 -11.31 4.17
CA PRO A 170 15.03 -11.46 4.96
C PRO A 170 15.92 -10.22 4.85
N GLY A 171 16.15 -9.55 5.98
CA GLY A 171 16.95 -8.33 6.02
C GLY A 171 16.21 -7.07 5.54
N GLN A 172 14.89 -7.07 5.41
CA GLN A 172 14.10 -5.88 5.04
C GLN A 172 12.90 -5.72 5.98
N VAL A 173 13.13 -4.98 7.05
CA VAL A 173 12.15 -4.71 8.10
C VAL A 173 11.78 -3.23 8.08
N VAL A 174 10.55 -2.89 8.45
CA VAL A 174 10.14 -1.50 8.67
C VAL A 174 9.83 -1.31 10.14
N VAL A 175 10.28 -0.21 10.74
CA VAL A 175 9.83 0.26 12.05
C VAL A 175 8.86 1.43 11.88
N SER A 176 7.89 1.55 12.79
CA SER A 176 6.95 2.67 12.87
C SER A 176 6.80 3.14 14.31
N GLY A 177 6.41 4.40 14.49
CA GLY A 177 6.15 4.95 15.81
C GLY A 177 6.28 6.46 15.87
N HIS A 178 6.56 6.99 17.05
CA HIS A 178 6.86 8.40 17.24
C HIS A 178 8.12 8.77 16.47
N LYS A 179 8.10 9.94 15.82
CA LYS A 179 9.17 10.40 14.95
C LYS A 179 10.55 10.35 15.63
N GLY A 180 10.65 10.85 16.86
CA GLY A 180 11.91 10.83 17.62
C GLY A 180 12.41 9.41 17.92
N ALA A 181 11.51 8.48 18.26
CA ALA A 181 11.87 7.08 18.50
C ALA A 181 12.31 6.36 17.22
N VAL A 182 11.66 6.65 16.09
CA VAL A 182 12.05 6.12 14.77
C VAL A 182 13.41 6.68 14.33
N GLU A 183 13.68 7.97 14.56
CA GLU A 183 15.00 8.58 14.29
C GLU A 183 16.09 7.95 15.16
N ALA A 184 15.82 7.69 16.44
CA ALA A 184 16.72 6.95 17.32
C ALA A 184 16.94 5.50 16.84
N ALA A 185 15.88 4.82 16.36
CA ALA A 185 15.99 3.47 15.81
C ALA A 185 16.85 3.43 14.54
N ILE A 186 16.76 4.44 13.66
CA ILE A 186 17.61 4.56 12.47
C ILE A 186 19.09 4.64 12.87
N ALA A 187 19.42 5.48 13.84
CA ALA A 187 20.79 5.64 14.33
C ALA A 187 21.30 4.33 14.95
N LEU A 188 20.54 3.75 15.87
CA LEU A 188 20.90 2.51 16.55
C LEU A 188 21.02 1.32 15.61
N ALA A 189 20.13 1.21 14.61
CA ALA A 189 20.21 0.17 13.60
C ALA A 189 21.52 0.26 12.79
N THR A 190 21.94 1.48 12.45
CA THR A 190 23.21 1.72 11.73
C THR A 190 24.40 1.29 12.59
N GLU A 191 24.41 1.63 13.88
CA GLU A 191 25.44 1.19 14.83
C GLU A 191 25.49 -0.34 14.98
N ARG A 192 24.33 -1.00 14.90
CA ARG A 192 24.19 -2.47 14.98
C ARG A 192 24.40 -3.18 13.65
N GLY A 193 24.92 -2.49 12.63
CA GLY A 193 25.35 -3.11 11.39
C GLY A 193 24.26 -3.23 10.32
N ALA A 194 23.17 -2.47 10.42
CA ALA A 194 22.27 -2.29 9.29
C ALA A 194 23.05 -1.76 8.08
N LYS A 195 22.86 -2.39 6.92
CA LYS A 195 23.42 -1.92 5.65
C LYS A 195 22.89 -0.53 5.28
N ARG A 196 21.63 -0.26 5.64
CA ARG A 196 20.98 1.03 5.44
C ARG A 196 19.78 1.16 6.38
N ALA A 197 19.58 2.35 6.94
CA ALA A 197 18.35 2.70 7.65
C ALA A 197 17.83 4.04 7.07
N ILE A 198 16.57 4.08 6.62
CA ILE A 198 16.03 5.19 5.83
C ILE A 198 14.63 5.54 6.29
N ALA A 199 14.37 6.82 6.56
CA ALA A 199 13.01 7.31 6.75
C ALA A 199 12.18 7.13 5.47
N LEU A 200 10.94 6.67 5.62
CA LEU A 200 10.00 6.49 4.52
C LEU A 200 9.17 7.76 4.30
N PRO A 201 8.80 8.11 3.05
CA PRO A 201 7.98 9.27 2.74
C PRO A 201 6.50 8.99 3.03
N VAL A 202 6.17 8.71 4.29
CA VAL A 202 4.81 8.46 4.78
C VAL A 202 4.46 9.40 5.91
N SER A 203 3.19 9.75 6.02
CA SER A 203 2.70 10.81 6.92
C SER A 203 2.25 10.32 8.30
N ALA A 204 2.23 9.00 8.53
CA ALA A 204 1.73 8.39 9.75
C ALA A 204 2.46 7.08 10.08
N PRO A 205 2.50 6.67 11.37
CA PRO A 205 3.16 5.46 11.81
C PRO A 205 2.21 4.27 11.70
N PHE A 206 2.22 3.59 10.55
CA PHE A 206 1.32 2.47 10.30
C PHE A 206 1.81 1.14 10.92
N HIS A 207 0.84 0.24 11.17
CA HIS A 207 1.01 -1.06 11.86
C HIS A 207 1.64 -0.92 13.25
#